data_AF-U7D7C4-F1
#
_entry.id   AF-U7D7C4-F1
#
_cell.length_a   1.000
_cell.length_b   1.000
_cell.length_c   1.000
_cell.angle_alpha   90.00
_cell.angle_beta   90.00
_cell.angle_gamma   90.00
#
_symmetry.space_group_name_H-M   'P 1'
#
loop_
_entity.id
_entity.type
_entity.pdbx_description
1 polymer ?
#
loop_
_entity_poly.entity_id
_entity_poly.type
_entity_poly.pdbx_seq_one_letter_code
_entity_poly.pdbx_strand_id
1 'polypeptide(L)'
;MKIVPLFSLFLLLYTVPLFSHAVISEQMETASTVSIRFSYEDGEPMAYAAVEIFSPAEDRVPFQTGRTDKNGVFSFVPDAEGMWLVSADDGDDHVSSPSFIVEKEGNRFITKPQELL
;
A
#
# COMPACT_ATOMS: atom_id res chain seq x y z
N MET A 1 28.68 1.29 56.21
CA MET A 1 29.04 2.53 55.48
C MET A 1 28.09 2.67 54.31
N LYS A 2 27.48 3.84 54.11
CA LYS A 2 26.38 4.11 53.17
C LYS A 2 26.88 4.00 51.71
N ILE A 3 26.93 2.80 51.12
CA ILE A 3 27.38 2.59 49.72
C ILE A 3 26.21 2.62 48.71
N VAL A 4 24.97 2.53 49.21
CA VAL A 4 23.74 2.53 48.41
C VAL A 4 23.52 3.84 47.61
N PRO A 5 23.82 5.07 48.09
CA PRO A 5 23.47 6.26 47.32
C PRO A 5 24.34 6.45 46.08
N LEU A 6 25.59 5.94 46.06
CA LEU A 6 26.51 6.13 44.93
C LEU A 6 26.17 5.21 43.75
N PHE A 7 25.70 3.99 44.04
CA PHE A 7 25.30 3.03 43.01
C PHE A 7 23.98 3.46 42.34
N SER A 8 23.02 3.99 43.11
CA SER A 8 21.80 4.58 42.54
C SER A 8 22.08 5.84 41.72
N LEU A 9 23.07 6.65 42.10
CA LEU A 9 23.49 7.82 41.31
C LEU A 9 24.17 7.40 39.99
N PHE A 10 24.91 6.29 40.00
CA PHE A 10 25.56 5.74 38.79
C PHE A 10 24.53 5.22 37.78
N LEU A 11 23.45 4.59 38.24
CA LEU A 11 22.35 4.12 37.38
C LEU A 11 21.57 5.27 36.71
N LEU A 12 21.47 6.43 37.36
CA LEU A 12 20.83 7.63 36.80
C LEU A 12 21.66 8.30 35.68
N LEU A 13 22.96 8.01 35.61
CA LEU A 13 23.87 8.59 34.60
C LEU A 13 23.96 7.74 33.31
N TYR A 14 23.34 6.55 33.29
CA TYR A 14 23.29 5.67 32.11
C TYR A 14 22.05 5.94 31.25
N THR A 15 21.92 7.16 30.72
CA THR A 15 20.96 7.43 29.63
C THR A 15 21.62 7.14 28.30
N VAL A 16 21.44 5.93 27.77
CA VAL A 16 21.76 5.62 26.37
C VAL A 16 20.69 6.24 25.47
N PRO A 17 21.06 6.96 24.39
CA PRO A 17 20.07 7.47 23.46
C PRO A 17 19.34 6.29 22.80
N LEU A 18 18.04 6.15 23.07
CA LEU A 18 17.18 5.29 22.27
C LEU A 18 16.87 6.02 20.96
N PHE A 19 17.31 5.46 19.84
CA PHE A 19 16.91 5.90 18.51
C PHE A 19 15.44 5.52 18.28
N SER A 20 14.50 6.32 18.80
CA SER A 20 13.11 6.26 18.35
C SER A 20 13.04 6.85 16.94
N HIS A 21 12.57 6.07 15.97
CA HIS A 21 12.41 6.55 14.61
C HIS A 21 11.31 7.62 14.57
N ALA A 22 11.60 8.76 13.94
CA ALA A 22 10.59 9.77 13.66
C ALA A 22 9.75 9.31 12.47
N VAL A 23 8.43 9.49 12.56
CA VAL A 23 7.51 9.34 11.42
C VAL A 23 7.31 10.71 10.81
N ILE A 24 7.59 10.84 9.52
CA ILE A 24 7.38 12.06 8.74
C ILE A 24 6.35 11.74 7.67
N SER A 25 5.38 12.63 7.49
CA SER A 25 4.35 12.53 6.46
C SER A 25 4.39 13.73 5.54
N GLU A 26 4.32 13.50 4.24
CA GLU A 26 4.17 14.53 3.22
C GLU A 26 2.93 14.20 2.37
N GLN A 27 2.15 15.23 2.04
CA GLN A 27 1.02 15.09 1.13
C GLN A 27 1.51 15.27 -0.31
N MET A 28 1.29 14.27 -1.16
CA MET A 28 1.60 14.35 -2.58
C MET A 28 0.41 14.94 -3.36
N GLU A 29 0.49 16.20 -3.80
CA GLU A 29 -0.62 16.87 -4.49
C GLU A 29 -0.83 16.44 -5.96
N THR A 30 0.21 15.90 -6.60
CA THR A 30 0.21 15.63 -8.06
C THR A 30 0.41 14.16 -8.41
N ALA A 31 0.32 13.25 -7.44
CA ALA A 31 0.46 11.83 -7.69
C ALA A 31 -0.65 11.34 -8.64
N SER A 32 -0.24 10.78 -9.77
CA SER A 32 -1.17 10.16 -10.72
C SER A 32 -1.56 8.80 -10.15
N THR A 33 -2.70 8.74 -9.50
CA THR A 33 -3.17 7.57 -8.78
C THR A 33 -4.07 6.73 -9.67
N VAL A 34 -3.90 5.41 -9.60
CA VAL A 34 -4.84 4.44 -10.16
C VAL A 34 -5.72 3.92 -9.04
N SER A 35 -7.04 4.01 -9.22
CA SER A 35 -8.03 3.56 -8.24
C SER A 35 -8.94 2.51 -8.88
N ILE A 36 -9.12 1.38 -8.19
CA ILE A 36 -9.95 0.26 -8.64
C ILE A 36 -11.00 -0.02 -7.57
N ARG A 37 -12.23 -0.26 -7.99
CA ARG A 37 -13.32 -0.70 -7.12
C ARG A 37 -13.61 -2.17 -7.38
N PHE A 38 -13.64 -2.95 -6.32
CA PHE A 38 -14.03 -4.35 -6.31
C PHE A 38 -15.41 -4.47 -5.68
N SER A 39 -16.32 -5.13 -6.40
CA SER A 39 -17.71 -5.36 -5.99
C SER A 39 -18.12 -6.77 -6.41
N TYR A 40 -19.00 -7.39 -5.64
CA TYR A 40 -19.69 -8.61 -6.03
C TYR A 40 -20.74 -8.33 -7.12
N GLU A 41 -21.28 -9.37 -7.74
CA GLU A 41 -22.27 -9.23 -8.82
C GLU A 41 -23.56 -8.51 -8.39
N ASP A 42 -23.91 -8.60 -7.11
CA ASP A 42 -25.06 -7.91 -6.51
C ASP A 42 -24.78 -6.42 -6.21
N GLY A 43 -23.55 -5.96 -6.44
CA GLY A 43 -23.10 -4.59 -6.22
C GLY A 43 -22.54 -4.31 -4.83
N GLU A 44 -22.60 -5.26 -3.89
CA GLU A 44 -21.97 -5.09 -2.58
C GLU A 44 -20.44 -4.93 -2.74
N PRO A 45 -19.80 -4.03 -1.98
CA PRO A 45 -18.36 -3.86 -2.08
C PRO A 45 -17.62 -5.09 -1.54
N MET A 46 -16.53 -5.47 -2.20
CA MET A 46 -15.53 -6.37 -1.61
C MET A 46 -14.72 -5.58 -0.56
N ALA A 47 -15.37 -5.24 0.56
CA ALA A 47 -14.83 -4.38 1.59
C ALA A 47 -13.71 -5.08 2.36
N TYR A 48 -12.60 -4.37 2.55
CA TYR A 48 -11.42 -4.90 3.22
C TYR A 48 -10.92 -6.22 2.63
N ALA A 49 -11.05 -6.49 1.34
CA ALA A 49 -10.42 -7.62 0.67
C ALA A 49 -8.89 -7.43 0.62
N ALA A 50 -8.11 -8.51 0.72
CA ALA A 50 -6.66 -8.47 0.56
C ALA A 50 -6.31 -8.13 -0.90
N VAL A 51 -5.34 -7.25 -1.12
CA VAL A 51 -4.94 -6.80 -2.46
C VAL A 51 -3.45 -6.97 -2.68
N GLU A 52 -3.08 -7.50 -3.85
CA GLU A 52 -1.72 -7.53 -4.37
C GLU A 52 -1.67 -6.86 -5.75
N ILE A 53 -0.70 -5.96 -5.95
CA ILE A 53 -0.44 -5.25 -7.20
C ILE A 53 0.91 -5.69 -7.73
N PHE A 54 0.99 -6.08 -9.00
CA PHE A 54 2.24 -6.46 -9.66
C PHE A 54 2.57 -5.50 -10.80
N SER A 55 3.84 -5.11 -10.88
CA SER A 55 4.33 -4.15 -11.87
C SER A 55 4.57 -4.82 -13.23
N PRO A 56 4.57 -4.05 -14.33
CA PRO A 56 4.96 -4.58 -15.64
C PRO A 56 6.41 -5.11 -15.69
N ALA A 57 7.27 -4.68 -14.77
CA ALA A 57 8.69 -5.04 -14.74
C ALA A 57 8.98 -6.32 -13.93
N GLU A 58 8.10 -6.69 -13.01
CA GLU A 58 8.24 -7.84 -12.11
C GLU A 58 6.86 -8.32 -11.66
N ASP A 59 6.55 -9.58 -11.96
CA ASP A 59 5.24 -10.23 -11.73
C ASP A 59 5.25 -11.26 -10.60
N ARG A 60 6.42 -11.53 -9.98
CA ARG A 60 6.54 -12.49 -8.87
C ARG A 60 6.55 -11.85 -7.50
N VAL A 61 6.90 -10.57 -7.43
CA VAL A 61 6.95 -9.80 -6.18
C VAL A 61 5.93 -8.68 -6.28
N PRO A 62 4.94 -8.60 -5.36
CA PRO A 62 4.00 -7.50 -5.36
C PRO A 62 4.72 -6.15 -5.24
N PHE A 63 4.43 -5.25 -6.16
CA PHE A 63 4.77 -3.83 -6.07
C PHE A 63 4.14 -3.20 -4.82
N GLN A 64 2.89 -3.56 -4.53
CA GLN A 64 2.19 -3.11 -3.34
C GLN A 64 1.24 -4.21 -2.86
N THR A 65 1.14 -4.35 -1.54
CA THR A 65 0.13 -5.17 -0.86
C THR A 65 -0.71 -4.30 0.05
N GLY A 66 -1.98 -4.65 0.25
CA GLY A 66 -2.82 -3.95 1.22
C GLY A 66 -4.21 -4.55 1.32
N ARG A 67 -5.20 -3.72 1.65
CA ARG A 67 -6.61 -4.09 1.64
C ARG A 67 -7.45 -3.00 1.01
N THR A 68 -8.54 -3.36 0.35
CA THR A 68 -9.56 -2.39 -0.07
C THR A 68 -10.12 -1.62 1.13
N ASP A 69 -10.66 -0.43 0.89
CA ASP A 69 -11.40 0.31 1.91
C ASP A 69 -12.81 -0.29 2.12
N LYS A 70 -13.60 0.35 3.00
CA LYS A 70 -14.99 -0.06 3.26
C LYS A 70 -15.91 -0.04 2.04
N ASN A 71 -15.53 0.66 0.97
CA ASN A 71 -16.28 0.82 -0.27
C ASN A 71 -15.74 -0.12 -1.37
N GLY A 72 -14.82 -1.03 -1.03
CA GLY A 72 -14.19 -1.93 -1.98
C GLY A 72 -13.13 -1.26 -2.86
N VAL A 73 -12.62 -0.07 -2.48
CA VAL A 73 -11.67 0.69 -3.29
C VAL A 73 -10.24 0.44 -2.84
N PHE A 74 -9.34 0.19 -3.79
CA PHE A 74 -7.89 0.20 -3.58
C PHE A 74 -7.24 1.22 -4.52
N SER A 75 -6.24 1.95 -4.04
CA SER A 75 -5.52 2.97 -4.82
C SER A 75 -4.02 2.82 -4.67
N PHE A 76 -3.30 2.96 -5.78
CA PHE A 76 -1.85 2.95 -5.79
C PHE A 76 -1.30 3.95 -6.82
N VAL A 77 -0.03 4.30 -6.68
CA VAL A 77 0.67 5.21 -7.61
C VAL A 77 1.63 4.37 -8.44
N PRO A 78 1.35 4.13 -9.74
CA PRO A 78 2.27 3.40 -10.61
C PRO A 78 3.57 4.18 -10.82
N ASP A 79 4.66 3.47 -11.08
CA ASP A 79 5.98 4.00 -11.38
C ASP A 79 6.48 3.65 -12.79
N ALA A 80 5.73 2.83 -13.53
CA ALA A 80 6.06 2.36 -14.86
C ALA A 80 4.83 2.29 -15.78
N GLU A 81 5.07 2.48 -17.08
CA GLU A 81 4.09 2.19 -18.13
C GLU A 81 4.03 0.68 -18.39
N GLY A 82 2.87 0.21 -18.86
CA GLY A 82 2.65 -1.18 -19.24
C GLY A 82 1.45 -1.81 -18.57
N MET A 83 1.38 -3.13 -18.65
CA MET A 83 0.30 -3.92 -18.06
C MET A 83 0.58 -4.18 -16.58
N TRP A 84 -0.29 -3.66 -15.73
CA TRP A 84 -0.29 -3.92 -14.31
C TRP A 84 -1.30 -5.02 -14.00
N LEU A 85 -0.90 -5.97 -13.16
CA LEU A 85 -1.79 -7.04 -12.69
C LEU A 85 -2.22 -6.73 -11.27
N VAL A 86 -3.49 -6.96 -10.98
CA VAL A 86 -4.05 -6.76 -9.65
C VAL A 86 -4.82 -7.99 -9.26
N SER A 87 -4.73 -8.37 -7.99
CA SER A 87 -5.54 -9.41 -7.39
C SER A 87 -6.21 -8.85 -6.14
N ALA A 88 -7.50 -9.13 -5.96
CA ALA A 88 -8.26 -8.87 -4.76
C ALA A 88 -8.93 -10.17 -4.29
N ASP A 89 -8.70 -10.53 -3.03
CA ASP A 89 -9.14 -11.79 -2.41
C ASP A 89 -9.92 -11.48 -1.12
N ASP A 90 -11.15 -11.95 -1.00
CA ASP A 90 -11.98 -11.74 0.20
C ASP A 90 -11.56 -12.59 1.41
N GLY A 91 -10.68 -13.57 1.20
CA GLY A 91 -10.19 -14.52 2.19
C GLY A 91 -11.06 -15.77 2.36
N ASP A 92 -12.15 -15.87 1.59
CA ASP A 92 -13.00 -17.05 1.51
C ASP A 92 -12.72 -17.78 0.18
N ASP A 93 -13.57 -17.59 -0.83
CA ASP A 93 -13.47 -18.26 -2.14
C ASP A 93 -13.63 -17.27 -3.32
N HIS A 94 -13.75 -15.96 -3.09
CA HIS A 94 -13.91 -14.98 -4.16
C HIS A 94 -12.62 -14.20 -4.41
N VAL A 95 -12.10 -14.36 -5.63
CA VAL A 95 -10.94 -13.64 -6.13
C VAL A 95 -11.28 -12.91 -7.42
N SER A 96 -10.89 -11.64 -7.50
CA SER A 96 -10.95 -10.83 -8.72
C SER A 96 -9.53 -10.41 -9.12
N SER A 97 -9.13 -10.72 -10.36
CA SER A 97 -7.77 -10.44 -10.82
C SER A 97 -7.71 -9.62 -12.12
N PRO A 98 -8.13 -8.34 -12.11
CA PRO A 98 -8.10 -7.49 -13.30
C PRO A 98 -6.68 -7.09 -13.69
N SER A 99 -6.52 -6.71 -14.96
CA SER A 99 -5.32 -6.09 -15.49
C SER A 99 -5.66 -4.79 -16.20
N PHE A 100 -4.81 -3.77 -16.10
CA PHE A 100 -4.99 -2.51 -16.81
C PHE A 100 -3.68 -2.03 -17.40
N ILE A 101 -3.80 -1.29 -18.50
CA ILE A 101 -2.67 -0.63 -19.15
C ILE A 101 -2.54 0.76 -18.57
N VAL A 102 -1.38 1.00 -17.96
CA VAL A 102 -0.93 2.34 -17.54
C VAL A 102 -0.05 2.91 -18.65
N GLU A 103 -0.37 4.12 -19.11
CA GLU A 103 0.44 4.89 -20.05
C GLU A 103 0.87 6.20 -19.40
N LYS A 104 1.93 6.81 -19.91
CA LYS A 104 2.41 8.11 -19.45
C LYS A 104 2.03 9.18 -20.45
N GLU A 105 1.18 10.10 -20.01
CA GLU A 105 0.87 11.32 -20.75
C GLU A 105 1.57 12.52 -20.08
N GLY A 106 2.62 13.02 -20.72
CA GLY A 106 3.49 14.04 -20.14
C GLY A 106 4.18 13.54 -18.87
N ASN A 107 3.84 14.12 -17.72
CA ASN A 107 4.38 13.73 -16.41
C ASN A 107 3.39 12.90 -15.58
N ARG A 108 2.27 12.45 -16.16
CA ARG A 108 1.19 11.76 -15.44
C ARG A 108 0.99 10.36 -15.98
N PHE A 109 0.69 9.44 -15.08
CA PHE A 109 0.21 8.11 -15.45
C PHE A 109 -1.31 8.14 -15.63
N ILE A 110 -1.79 7.54 -16.70
CA ILE A 110 -3.21 7.43 -17.03
C ILE A 110 -3.55 5.97 -17.29
N THR A 111 -4.72 5.54 -16.85
CA THR A 111 -5.28 4.23 -17.21
C THR A 111 -6.24 4.38 -18.37
N LYS A 112 -6.09 3.53 -19.39
CA LYS A 112 -7.13 3.40 -20.41
C LYS A 112 -8.26 2.53 -19.86
N PRO A 113 -9.54 2.90 -20.09
CA PRO A 113 -10.67 2.03 -19.77
C PRO A 113 -10.44 0.68 -20.46
N GLN A 114 -10.61 -0.41 -19.71
CA GLN A 114 -10.66 -1.73 -20.31
C GLN A 114 -11.93 -1.75 -21.18
N GLU A 115 -11.79 -1.77 -22.51
CA GLU A 115 -12.93 -1.99 -23.38
C GLU A 115 -13.50 -3.37 -23.02
N LEU A 116 -14.73 -3.37 -22.50
CA LEU A 116 -15.51 -4.59 -22.29
C LEU A 116 -15.69 -5.24 -23.66
N LEU A 117 -15.04 -6.39 -23.87
CA LEU A 117 -15.29 -7.25 -25.03
C LEU A 117 -16.72 -7.81 -25.00
#